data_AF-A0A357A8L2-F1
#
_entry.id   AF-A0A357A8L2-F1
#
_cell.length_a   1.000
_cell.length_b   1.000
_cell.length_c   1.000
_cell.angle_alpha   90.00
_cell.angle_beta   90.00
_cell.angle_gamma   90.00
#
_symmetry.space_group_name_H-M   'P 1'
#
loop_
_entity.id
_entity.type
_entity.pdbx_description
1 polymer ?
#
loop_
_entity_poly.entity_id
_entity_poly.type
_entity_poly.pdbx_seq_one_letter_code
_entity_poly.pdbx_strand_id
1 'polypeptide(L)'
;MYPLDTVTIHQFRGLQDLELKDLGQINLLVGMNNCGKTSVLEVLLLYTNPLDIKTWLTLSRLREGAIRLSSSRFESLQWLFPKQPQILEAESIPTGIKISSQGASAIKEIAINYQDREEIRFFVKPEPVTPEDVFEEYEKEFQETSSRLELDIEITQNPKSPNLKGMIPVGVGRKIIFEGTGKALILPESKKEWKKFSLPIDIITSESHRSNFGQLRLLSKANFENFKSDVIQLLKIMDEDIEDLEILINPQTVSNQASIYIQHKKLSLLSFRTGP
;
A
#
# COMPACT_ATOMS: atom_id res chain seq x y z
N MET A 1 -26.99 -3.78 -5.69
CA MET A 1 -26.25 -2.55 -5.36
C MET A 1 -24.80 -2.93 -5.25
N TYR A 2 -23.91 -2.27 -5.99
CA TYR A 2 -22.49 -2.60 -5.91
C TYR A 2 -21.93 -2.11 -4.56
N PRO A 3 -20.78 -2.65 -4.09
CA PRO A 3 -20.14 -2.13 -2.89
C PRO A 3 -19.89 -0.62 -3.00
N LEU A 4 -19.53 -0.14 -4.18
CA LEU A 4 -19.31 1.27 -4.50
C LEU A 4 -20.16 1.61 -5.74
N ASP A 5 -21.16 2.47 -5.58
CA ASP A 5 -21.94 3.04 -6.68
C ASP A 5 -21.40 4.44 -7.04
N THR A 6 -21.09 5.25 -6.03
CA THR A 6 -20.45 6.56 -6.18
C THR A 6 -19.29 6.68 -5.21
N VAL A 7 -18.17 7.25 -5.66
CA VAL A 7 -17.03 7.61 -4.80
C VAL A 7 -16.66 9.06 -5.02
N THR A 8 -16.52 9.82 -3.93
CA THR A 8 -16.04 11.20 -3.95
C THR A 8 -14.69 11.25 -3.23
N ILE A 9 -13.65 11.61 -3.97
CA ILE A 9 -12.31 11.89 -3.45
C ILE A 9 -12.26 13.39 -3.20
N HIS A 10 -12.61 13.80 -1.99
CA HIS A 10 -12.59 15.21 -1.58
C HIS A 10 -11.16 15.73 -1.61
N GLN A 11 -10.21 14.94 -1.12
CA GLN A 11 -8.82 15.35 -1.06
C GLN A 11 -7.87 14.15 -1.01
N PHE A 12 -6.95 14.07 -1.99
CA PHE A 12 -5.84 13.11 -1.97
C PHE A 12 -4.74 13.55 -2.94
N ARG A 13 -3.54 13.83 -2.41
CA ARG A 13 -2.45 14.45 -3.18
C ARG A 13 -2.95 15.70 -3.94
N GLY A 14 -2.94 15.68 -5.27
CA GLY A 14 -3.46 16.75 -6.12
C GLY A 14 -4.91 16.58 -6.57
N LEU A 15 -5.60 15.51 -6.17
CA LEU A 15 -7.03 15.32 -6.42
C LEU A 15 -7.84 16.15 -5.41
N GLN A 16 -8.77 16.94 -5.92
CA GLN A 16 -9.69 17.78 -5.14
C GLN A 16 -11.11 17.58 -5.68
N ASP A 17 -12.05 17.22 -4.81
CA ASP A 17 -13.48 17.03 -5.11
C ASP A 17 -13.78 16.23 -6.39
N LEU A 18 -12.99 15.17 -6.64
CA LEU A 18 -13.21 14.28 -7.77
C LEU A 18 -14.34 13.31 -7.46
N GLU A 19 -15.43 13.40 -8.23
CA GLU A 19 -16.59 12.53 -8.10
C GLU A 19 -16.65 11.49 -9.23
N LEU A 20 -16.68 10.21 -8.85
CA LEU A 20 -16.88 9.06 -9.74
C LEU A 20 -18.29 8.52 -9.50
N LYS A 21 -19.20 8.80 -10.44
CA LYS A 21 -20.61 8.35 -10.40
C LYS A 21 -20.81 7.09 -11.22
N ASP A 22 -21.91 6.39 -10.94
CA ASP A 22 -22.43 5.29 -11.74
C ASP A 22 -21.40 4.16 -11.95
N LEU A 23 -20.64 3.85 -10.90
CA LEU A 23 -19.64 2.78 -10.93
C LEU A 23 -20.32 1.44 -11.20
N GLY A 24 -19.86 0.77 -12.26
CA GLY A 24 -20.35 -0.53 -12.67
C GLY A 24 -19.47 -1.68 -12.16
N GLN A 25 -19.76 -2.88 -12.65
CA GLN A 25 -18.92 -4.05 -12.43
C GLN A 25 -17.50 -3.88 -13.02
N ILE A 26 -17.41 -3.23 -14.18
CA ILE A 26 -16.16 -2.94 -14.87
C ILE A 26 -16.12 -1.44 -15.12
N ASN A 27 -15.04 -0.79 -14.70
CA ASN A 27 -14.83 0.65 -14.87
C ASN A 27 -13.48 0.87 -15.56
N LEU A 28 -13.48 1.69 -16.62
CA LEU A 28 -12.26 2.03 -17.35
C LEU A 28 -11.94 3.51 -17.17
N LEU A 29 -10.80 3.80 -16.55
CA LEU A 29 -10.31 5.17 -16.38
C LEU A 29 -9.37 5.52 -17.53
N VAL A 30 -9.79 6.44 -18.42
CA VAL A 30 -9.03 6.88 -19.58
C VAL A 30 -8.65 8.35 -19.45
N GLY A 31 -7.48 8.73 -19.97
CA GLY A 31 -7.01 10.12 -19.94
C GLY A 31 -5.52 10.22 -20.24
N MET A 32 -5.01 11.44 -20.35
CA MET A 32 -3.58 11.70 -20.60
C MET A 32 -2.69 11.18 -19.48
N ASN A 33 -1.40 10.98 -19.76
CA ASN A 33 -0.43 10.64 -18.72
C ASN A 33 -0.44 11.72 -17.62
N ASN A 34 -0.23 11.28 -16.38
CA ASN A 34 -0.17 12.12 -15.18
C ASN A 34 -1.46 12.88 -14.82
N CYS A 35 -2.60 12.61 -15.46
CA CYS A 35 -3.88 13.24 -15.13
C CYS A 35 -4.56 12.70 -13.84
N GLY A 36 -3.86 11.86 -13.07
CA GLY A 36 -4.36 11.34 -11.78
C GLY A 36 -5.01 9.95 -11.79
N LYS A 37 -5.05 9.23 -12.92
CA LYS A 37 -5.63 7.86 -12.99
C LYS A 37 -5.05 6.90 -11.93
N THR A 38 -3.72 6.86 -11.81
CA THR A 38 -3.05 6.04 -10.80
C THR A 38 -3.38 6.52 -9.39
N SER A 39 -3.44 7.85 -9.17
CA SER A 39 -3.83 8.44 -7.88
C SER A 39 -5.23 8.00 -7.45
N VAL A 40 -6.17 7.88 -8.39
CA VAL A 40 -7.53 7.37 -8.14
C VAL A 40 -7.50 5.91 -7.65
N LEU A 41 -6.72 5.05 -8.30
CA LEU A 41 -6.61 3.64 -7.86
C LEU A 41 -5.89 3.52 -6.50
N GLU A 42 -4.87 4.34 -6.28
CA GLU A 42 -4.12 4.38 -5.01
C GLU A 42 -5.01 4.80 -3.83
N VAL A 43 -5.85 5.82 -4.02
CA VAL A 43 -6.76 6.29 -2.96
C VAL A 43 -7.92 5.31 -2.72
N LEU A 44 -8.40 4.61 -3.75
CA LEU A 44 -9.38 3.52 -3.59
C LEU A 44 -8.80 2.34 -2.82
N LEU A 45 -7.55 1.96 -3.10
CA LEU A 45 -6.83 0.94 -2.32
C LEU A 45 -6.75 1.37 -0.84
N LEU A 46 -6.37 2.62 -0.57
CA LEU A 46 -6.37 3.16 0.79
C LEU A 46 -7.75 3.10 1.45
N TYR A 47 -8.80 3.53 0.73
CA TYR A 47 -10.18 3.52 1.22
C TYR A 47 -10.67 2.11 1.60
N THR A 48 -10.24 1.09 0.87
CA THR A 48 -10.64 -0.31 1.15
C THR A 48 -9.96 -0.89 2.38
N ASN A 49 -8.81 -0.37 2.80
CA ASN A 49 -7.97 -0.89 3.88
C ASN A 49 -7.24 0.23 4.65
N PRO A 50 -7.94 1.22 5.21
CA PRO A 50 -7.31 2.45 5.74
C PRO A 50 -6.48 2.21 6.99
N LEU A 51 -6.76 1.13 7.73
CA LEU A 51 -6.05 0.79 8.96
C LEU A 51 -4.87 -0.16 8.73
N ASP A 52 -4.67 -0.66 7.49
CA ASP A 52 -3.58 -1.59 7.21
C ASP A 52 -2.27 -0.85 6.91
N ILE A 53 -1.32 -0.93 7.84
CA ILE A 53 0.04 -0.38 7.69
C ILE A 53 0.68 -0.85 6.37
N LYS A 54 0.45 -2.10 5.95
CA LYS A 54 1.04 -2.61 4.70
C LYS A 54 0.50 -1.84 3.50
N THR A 55 -0.78 -1.52 3.50
CA THR A 55 -1.41 -0.71 2.45
C THR A 55 -0.74 0.66 2.35
N TRP A 56 -0.53 1.36 3.47
CA TRP A 56 0.20 2.63 3.52
C TRP A 56 1.63 2.53 2.96
N LEU A 57 2.39 1.53 3.41
CA LEU A 57 3.77 1.30 2.98
C LEU A 57 3.87 0.86 1.51
N THR A 58 2.87 0.11 1.01
CA THR A 58 2.80 -0.24 -0.41
C THR A 58 2.54 1.00 -1.24
N LEU A 59 1.56 1.82 -0.88
CA LEU A 59 1.21 3.05 -1.61
C LEU A 59 2.34 4.06 -1.66
N SER A 60 3.10 4.24 -0.58
CA SER A 60 4.27 5.14 -0.58
C SER A 60 5.35 4.69 -1.56
N ARG A 61 5.50 3.37 -1.76
CA ARG A 61 6.51 2.76 -2.62
C ARG A 61 6.13 2.67 -4.09
N LEU A 62 4.83 2.74 -4.43
CA LEU A 62 4.40 2.64 -5.84
C LEU A 62 5.01 3.73 -6.73
N ARG A 63 5.51 4.83 -6.15
CA ARG A 63 6.18 5.92 -6.89
C ARG A 63 7.70 5.95 -6.73
N GLU A 64 8.27 5.26 -5.74
CA GLU A 64 9.73 5.16 -5.55
C GLU A 64 10.40 4.43 -6.73
N GLY A 65 9.72 3.47 -7.36
CA GLY A 65 10.24 2.78 -8.54
C GLY A 65 10.53 3.70 -9.75
N ALA A 66 9.90 4.89 -9.80
CA ALA A 66 10.10 5.87 -10.86
C ALA A 66 11.17 6.94 -10.52
N ILE A 67 11.50 7.11 -9.24
CA ILE A 67 12.40 8.15 -8.75
C ILE A 67 13.52 7.47 -7.96
N ARG A 68 14.72 7.39 -8.52
CA ARG A 68 15.94 6.91 -7.83
C ARG A 68 16.41 7.87 -6.71
N LEU A 69 15.49 8.44 -5.93
CA LEU A 69 15.84 9.19 -4.74
C LEU A 69 16.00 8.23 -3.57
N SER A 70 17.03 8.45 -2.77
CA SER A 70 17.21 7.85 -1.44
C SER A 70 16.24 8.51 -0.44
N SER A 71 14.97 8.66 -0.79
CA SER A 71 13.98 9.19 0.16
C SER A 71 13.75 8.17 1.26
N SER A 72 13.72 8.64 2.50
CA SER A 72 13.42 7.76 3.63
C SER A 72 11.98 7.23 3.50
N ARG A 73 11.70 6.03 4.01
CA ARG A 73 10.32 5.47 4.03
C ARG A 73 9.29 6.47 4.60
N PHE A 74 9.77 7.31 5.50
CA PHE A 74 9.04 8.40 6.13
C PHE A 74 8.65 9.49 5.13
N GLU A 75 9.61 10.00 4.35
CA GLU A 75 9.38 11.04 3.34
C GLU A 75 8.39 10.59 2.26
N SER A 76 8.49 9.34 1.82
CA SER A 76 7.57 8.78 0.82
C SER A 76 6.13 8.66 1.33
N LEU A 77 5.93 8.47 2.64
CA LEU A 77 4.60 8.52 3.26
C LEU A 77 4.04 9.94 3.28
N GLN A 78 4.89 10.94 3.54
CA GLN A 78 4.47 12.36 3.52
C GLN A 78 3.95 12.77 2.14
N TRP A 79 4.44 12.17 1.05
CA TRP A 79 3.97 12.43 -0.32
C TRP A 79 2.55 11.93 -0.62
N LEU A 80 1.94 11.14 0.27
CA LEU A 80 0.53 10.74 0.14
C LEU A 80 -0.41 11.90 0.46
N PHE A 81 0.05 12.86 1.25
CA PHE A 81 -0.77 13.97 1.69
C PHE A 81 -0.72 15.14 0.70
N PRO A 82 -1.80 15.92 0.60
CA PRO A 82 -1.83 17.13 -0.21
C PRO A 82 -0.73 18.09 0.25
N LYS A 83 0.09 18.58 -0.70
CA LYS A 83 1.07 19.64 -0.38
C LYS A 83 0.32 20.96 -0.26
N GLN A 84 0.39 21.57 0.93
CA GLN A 84 -0.22 22.87 1.18
C GLN A 84 0.31 23.92 0.19
N PRO A 85 -0.54 24.69 -0.51
CA PRO A 85 -0.11 25.96 -1.05
C PRO A 85 0.23 26.88 0.14
N GLN A 86 1.38 27.58 0.08
CA GLN A 86 1.88 28.48 1.12
C GLN A 86 1.04 29.78 1.27
N ILE A 87 -0.28 29.68 1.28
CA ILE A 87 -1.14 30.84 1.50
C ILE A 87 -1.43 30.93 3.00
N LEU A 88 -0.78 31.93 3.61
CA LEU A 88 -1.07 32.45 4.94
C LEU A 88 -2.55 32.87 5.01
N GLU A 89 -3.18 32.55 6.13
CA GLU A 89 -4.48 33.06 6.59
C GLU A 89 -5.73 32.55 5.84
N ALA A 90 -6.30 31.45 6.35
CA ALA A 90 -7.72 31.34 6.69
C ALA A 90 -8.08 29.88 7.09
N GLU A 91 -8.72 29.74 8.25
CA GLU A 91 -9.65 28.67 8.65
C GLU A 91 -9.41 27.25 8.07
N SER A 92 -8.74 26.41 8.87
CA SER A 92 -8.94 24.94 8.92
C SER A 92 -9.11 24.22 7.58
N ILE A 93 -8.23 24.48 6.62
CA ILE A 93 -8.12 23.64 5.41
C ILE A 93 -7.73 22.25 5.89
N PRO A 94 -8.48 21.18 5.54
CA PRO A 94 -8.10 19.84 5.93
C PRO A 94 -6.73 19.53 5.33
N THR A 95 -5.75 19.27 6.19
CA THR A 95 -4.43 18.77 5.75
C THR A 95 -4.52 17.30 5.36
N GLY A 96 -5.70 16.69 5.48
CA GLY A 96 -5.89 15.26 5.42
C GLY A 96 -6.20 14.66 4.06
N ILE A 97 -6.41 13.36 4.09
CA ILE A 97 -7.05 12.60 3.02
C ILE A 97 -8.52 12.44 3.39
N LYS A 98 -9.43 12.77 2.47
CA LYS A 98 -10.87 12.57 2.71
C LYS A 98 -11.53 11.94 1.50
N ILE A 99 -12.26 10.84 1.76
CA ILE A 99 -12.91 10.03 0.73
C ILE A 99 -14.27 9.59 1.28
N SER A 100 -15.32 9.78 0.51
CA SER A 100 -16.65 9.25 0.82
C SER A 100 -17.17 8.37 -0.29
N SER A 101 -18.06 7.45 0.03
CA SER A 101 -18.74 6.61 -0.95
C SER A 101 -20.22 6.44 -0.65
N GLN A 102 -20.94 6.05 -1.69
CA GLN A 102 -22.33 5.62 -1.67
C GLN A 102 -22.39 4.22 -2.28
N GLY A 103 -23.29 3.36 -1.79
CA GLY A 103 -23.40 1.97 -2.23
C GLY A 103 -23.66 1.03 -1.05
N ALA A 104 -23.39 -0.26 -1.27
CA ALA A 104 -23.56 -1.30 -0.25
C ALA A 104 -22.37 -1.45 0.72
N SER A 105 -21.26 -0.74 0.49
CA SER A 105 -20.09 -0.77 1.39
C SER A 105 -20.46 -0.39 2.82
N ALA A 106 -19.80 -1.06 3.79
CA ALA A 106 -19.93 -0.76 5.21
C ALA A 106 -19.28 0.57 5.59
N ILE A 107 -18.29 1.02 4.82
CA ILE A 107 -17.62 2.30 5.00
C ILE A 107 -18.36 3.35 4.17
N LYS A 108 -18.82 4.44 4.80
CA LYS A 108 -19.41 5.59 4.12
C LYS A 108 -18.37 6.67 3.85
N GLU A 109 -17.49 6.93 4.82
CA GLU A 109 -16.48 7.98 4.70
C GLU A 109 -15.24 7.61 5.51
N ILE A 110 -14.09 8.02 5.01
CA ILE A 110 -12.81 8.01 5.72
C ILE A 110 -12.25 9.43 5.67
N ALA A 111 -11.89 9.94 6.83
CA ALA A 111 -11.12 11.16 6.99
C ALA A 111 -9.82 10.82 7.72
N ILE A 112 -8.70 11.22 7.17
CA ILE A 112 -7.37 10.95 7.73
C ILE A 112 -6.66 12.28 7.88
N ASN A 113 -6.45 12.72 9.11
CA ASN A 113 -5.60 13.86 9.41
C ASN A 113 -4.17 13.37 9.67
N TYR A 114 -3.18 14.19 9.34
CA TYR A 114 -1.78 13.86 9.62
C TYR A 114 -1.07 14.98 10.38
N GLN A 115 -0.12 14.60 11.22
CA GLN A 115 0.78 15.50 11.93
C GLN A 115 2.21 14.98 11.82
N ASP A 116 3.10 15.84 11.33
CA ASP A 116 4.54 15.63 11.40
C ASP A 116 5.08 16.16 12.73
N ARG A 117 5.86 15.35 13.44
CA ARG A 117 6.54 15.72 14.69
C ARG A 117 8.01 15.31 14.63
N GLU A 118 8.87 16.13 15.21
CA GLU A 118 10.24 15.76 15.52
C GLU A 118 10.33 15.47 17.03
N GLU A 119 10.74 14.26 17.39
CA GLU A 119 11.02 13.87 18.77
C GLU A 119 12.54 13.81 18.97
N ILE A 120 13.06 14.57 19.92
CA ILE A 120 14.43 14.41 20.41
C ILE A 120 14.37 13.37 21.53
N ARG A 121 15.00 12.21 21.32
CA ARG A 121 15.12 11.18 22.36
C ARG A 121 16.53 11.23 22.94
N PHE A 122 16.59 11.29 24.27
CA PHE A 122 17.83 11.19 25.02
C PHE A 122 18.00 9.74 25.47
N PHE A 123 19.14 9.15 25.15
CA PHE A 123 19.47 7.81 25.62
C PHE A 123 20.87 7.79 26.20
N VAL A 124 20.99 7.15 27.35
CA VAL A 124 22.28 6.83 27.96
C VAL A 124 22.70 5.47 27.42
N LYS A 125 23.84 5.40 26.74
CA LYS A 125 24.48 4.12 26.43
C LYS A 125 25.63 3.92 27.42
N PRO A 126 25.68 2.79 28.14
CA PRO A 126 26.86 2.46 28.92
C PRO A 126 28.02 2.20 27.94
N GLU A 127 29.15 2.88 28.12
CA GLU A 127 30.36 2.54 27.37
C GLU A 127 30.90 1.20 27.85
N PRO A 128 31.37 0.32 26.95
CA PRO A 128 31.99 -0.94 27.37
C PRO A 128 33.28 -0.62 28.12
N VAL A 129 33.29 -0.90 29.43
CA VAL A 129 34.45 -0.69 30.29
C VAL A 129 35.54 -1.68 29.90
N THR A 130 36.70 -1.18 29.45
CA THR A 130 37.92 -1.98 29.33
C THR A 130 38.43 -2.35 30.73
N PRO A 131 38.96 -3.56 30.97
CA PRO A 131 39.31 -4.04 32.32
C PRO A 131 40.34 -3.19 33.09
N GLU A 132 40.95 -2.19 32.45
CA GLU A 132 41.99 -1.33 32.98
C GLU A 132 41.43 -0.05 33.66
N ASP A 133 40.16 0.31 33.41
CA ASP A 133 39.53 1.51 33.97
C ASP A 133 38.58 1.12 35.12
N VAL A 134 39.16 0.72 36.25
CA VAL A 134 38.41 0.65 37.51
C VAL A 134 38.32 2.08 38.04
N PHE A 135 37.10 2.58 38.24
CA PHE A 135 36.74 3.91 38.75
C PHE A 135 36.51 5.03 37.71
N GLU A 136 35.48 4.89 36.87
CA GLU A 136 34.38 5.87 36.69
C GLU A 136 33.44 5.39 35.58
N GLU A 137 32.18 5.13 35.92
CA GLU A 137 31.13 4.75 34.95
C GLU A 137 30.70 6.03 34.23
N TYR A 138 31.31 6.33 33.07
CA TYR A 138 30.94 7.51 32.27
C TYR A 138 29.66 7.22 31.48
N GLU A 139 28.55 7.83 31.89
CA GLU A 139 27.33 7.89 31.09
C GLU A 139 27.48 8.93 29.97
N LYS A 140 27.56 8.49 28.71
CA LYS A 140 27.42 9.41 27.56
C LYS A 140 25.95 9.57 27.19
N GLU A 141 25.48 10.81 27.27
CA GLU A 141 24.14 11.20 26.85
C GLU A 141 24.12 11.38 25.33
N PHE A 142 23.40 10.50 24.62
CA PHE A 142 23.20 10.62 23.18
C PHE A 142 21.86 11.28 22.89
N GLN A 143 21.87 12.26 21.98
CA GLN A 143 20.67 12.85 21.40
C GLN A 143 20.39 12.18 20.06
N GLU A 144 19.22 11.55 19.92
CA GLU A 144 18.73 11.02 18.65
C GLU A 144 17.47 11.79 18.26
N THR A 145 17.55 12.58 17.19
CA THR A 145 16.38 13.21 16.57
C THR A 145 15.68 12.18 15.70
N SER A 146 14.45 11.82 16.06
CA SER A 146 13.61 10.91 15.29
C SER A 146 12.38 11.66 14.77
N SER A 147 12.13 11.58 13.47
CA SER A 147 10.89 12.08 12.88
C SER A 147 9.73 11.11 13.16
N ARG A 148 8.51 11.63 13.29
CA ARG A 148 7.30 10.86 13.59
C ARG A 148 6.11 11.43 12.82
N LEU A 149 5.36 10.54 12.17
CA LEU A 149 4.19 10.87 11.37
C LEU A 149 3.01 10.20 12.03
N GLU A 150 2.10 11.00 12.55
CA GLU A 150 0.90 10.55 13.23
C GLU A 150 -0.30 10.73 12.32
N LEU A 151 -1.06 9.67 12.10
CA LEU A 151 -2.27 9.65 11.31
C LEU A 151 -3.46 9.43 12.22
N ASP A 152 -4.38 10.38 12.27
CA ASP A 152 -5.66 10.26 12.95
C ASP A 152 -6.73 9.90 11.92
N ILE A 153 -7.24 8.67 11.99
CA ILE A 153 -8.13 8.07 11.02
C ILE A 153 -9.52 7.95 11.63
N GLU A 154 -10.46 8.67 11.04
CA GLU A 154 -11.88 8.62 11.35
C GLU A 154 -12.62 7.86 10.26
N ILE A 155 -13.41 6.87 10.66
CA ILE A 155 -14.19 6.03 9.75
C ILE A 155 -15.66 6.19 10.10
N THR A 156 -16.43 6.71 9.15
CA THR A 156 -17.88 6.79 9.22
C THR A 156 -18.49 5.59 8.51
N GLN A 157 -19.41 4.90 9.17
CA GLN A 157 -20.06 3.70 8.63
C GLN A 157 -21.35 4.03 7.88
N ASN A 158 -21.74 3.14 6.98
CA ASN A 158 -23.04 3.19 6.33
C ASN A 158 -24.11 2.55 7.25
N PRO A 159 -25.09 3.32 7.73
CA PRO A 159 -26.11 2.82 8.66
C PRO A 159 -27.03 1.75 8.05
N LYS A 160 -27.06 1.61 6.71
CA LYS A 160 -27.90 0.63 6.01
C LYS A 160 -27.19 -0.71 5.73
N SER A 161 -25.93 -0.89 6.15
CA SER A 161 -25.17 -2.10 5.86
C SER A 161 -25.59 -3.28 6.77
N PRO A 162 -25.88 -4.48 6.24
CA PRO A 162 -26.45 -5.60 7.01
C PRO A 162 -25.50 -6.23 8.05
N ASN A 163 -24.19 -5.91 8.04
CA ASN A 163 -23.18 -6.52 8.91
C ASN A 163 -22.97 -5.80 10.27
N LEU A 164 -23.88 -4.92 10.69
CA LEU A 164 -23.72 -4.01 11.84
C LEU A 164 -23.76 -4.67 13.25
N LYS A 165 -23.95 -5.99 13.38
CA LYS A 165 -23.95 -6.65 14.70
C LYS A 165 -22.51 -6.91 15.19
N GLY A 166 -21.99 -6.00 16.02
CA GLY A 166 -20.70 -6.14 16.71
C GLY A 166 -19.51 -5.41 16.05
N MET A 167 -19.79 -4.28 15.39
CA MET A 167 -18.78 -3.42 14.77
C MET A 167 -18.38 -2.25 15.67
N ILE A 168 -17.16 -1.73 15.43
CA ILE A 168 -16.52 -0.62 16.15
C ILE A 168 -17.50 0.57 16.25
N PRO A 169 -17.60 1.27 17.41
CA PRO A 169 -18.46 2.43 17.51
C PRO A 169 -18.09 3.47 16.44
N VAL A 170 -19.10 3.96 15.73
CA VAL A 170 -18.96 5.09 14.80
C VAL A 170 -18.32 6.26 15.56
N GLY A 171 -17.24 6.82 15.03
CA GLY A 171 -16.53 7.96 15.65
C GLY A 171 -15.36 7.60 16.58
N VAL A 172 -14.94 6.34 16.69
CA VAL A 172 -13.66 6.02 17.38
C VAL A 172 -12.50 6.30 16.42
N GLY A 173 -11.86 7.45 16.59
CA GLY A 173 -10.60 7.78 15.92
C GLY A 173 -9.54 6.72 16.20
N ARG A 174 -8.87 6.26 15.15
CA ARG A 174 -7.73 5.34 15.23
C ARG A 174 -6.47 6.10 14.90
N LYS A 175 -5.41 5.85 15.66
CA LYS A 175 -4.14 6.52 15.43
C LYS A 175 -3.13 5.55 14.84
N ILE A 176 -2.52 5.87 13.71
CA ILE A 176 -1.35 5.15 13.18
C ILE A 176 -0.14 6.05 13.36
N ILE A 177 0.93 5.52 13.94
CA ILE A 177 2.16 6.24 14.17
C ILE A 177 3.25 5.57 13.35
N PHE A 178 3.90 6.32 12.47
CA PHE A 178 5.11 5.92 11.77
C PHE A 178 6.30 6.64 12.39
N GLU A 179 7.27 5.87 12.89
CA GLU A 179 8.53 6.40 13.39
C GLU A 179 9.55 6.51 12.24
N GLY A 180 10.48 7.46 12.31
CA GLY A 180 11.55 7.67 11.33
C GLY A 180 12.54 6.51 11.24
N THR A 181 12.64 5.70 12.30
CA THR A 181 13.31 4.38 12.30
C THR A 181 12.63 3.37 11.35
N GLY A 182 11.41 3.70 10.91
CA GLY A 182 10.55 2.95 10.02
C GLY A 182 9.78 1.81 10.70
N LYS A 183 9.60 1.90 12.01
CA LYS A 183 8.57 1.14 12.75
C LYS A 183 7.21 1.84 12.60
N ALA A 184 6.14 1.08 12.66
CA ALA A 184 4.78 1.61 12.63
C ALA A 184 3.90 0.92 13.67
N LEU A 185 3.05 1.69 14.33
CA LEU A 185 2.17 1.26 15.44
C LEU A 185 0.74 1.74 15.20
N ILE A 186 -0.26 0.91 15.55
CA ILE A 186 -1.69 1.28 15.50
C ILE A 186 -2.22 1.34 16.92
N LEU A 187 -2.94 2.42 17.27
CA LEU A 187 -3.56 2.62 18.56
C LEU A 187 -5.07 2.84 18.43
N PRO A 188 -5.89 2.18 19.28
CA PRO A 188 -5.53 1.05 20.13
C PRO A 188 -5.30 -0.25 19.33
N GLU A 189 -4.46 -1.16 19.85
CA GLU A 189 -4.01 -2.42 19.21
C GLU A 189 -5.12 -3.50 19.06
N SER A 190 -6.30 -3.16 18.53
CA SER A 190 -7.33 -4.20 18.28
C SER A 190 -7.15 -4.85 16.89
N LYS A 191 -6.10 -5.67 16.75
CA LYS A 191 -5.81 -6.48 15.54
C LYS A 191 -6.95 -7.43 15.11
N LYS A 192 -8.02 -7.58 15.89
CA LYS A 192 -9.20 -8.39 15.51
C LYS A 192 -10.32 -7.57 14.86
N GLU A 193 -10.33 -6.25 15.01
CA GLU A 193 -11.49 -5.42 14.65
C GLU A 193 -11.39 -4.78 13.26
N TRP A 194 -10.19 -4.40 12.82
CA TRP A 194 -9.91 -3.80 11.50
C TRP A 194 -10.21 -4.68 10.28
N LYS A 195 -10.00 -6.01 10.35
CA LYS A 195 -10.38 -6.94 9.25
C LYS A 195 -11.88 -6.94 8.94
N LYS A 196 -12.73 -6.38 9.83
CA LYS A 196 -14.17 -6.23 9.59
C LYS A 196 -14.50 -5.08 8.64
N PHE A 197 -13.55 -4.17 8.39
CA PHE A 197 -13.73 -2.98 7.54
C PHE A 197 -12.96 -3.07 6.22
N SER A 198 -12.24 -4.17 5.99
CA SER A 198 -11.56 -4.41 4.72
C SER A 198 -12.54 -4.90 3.67
N LEU A 199 -12.60 -4.24 2.51
CA LEU A 199 -13.21 -4.85 1.33
C LEU A 199 -12.23 -5.92 0.79
N PRO A 200 -12.74 -7.10 0.37
CA PRO A 200 -11.89 -8.10 -0.28
C PRO A 200 -11.46 -7.56 -1.64
N ILE A 201 -10.22 -7.07 -1.71
CA ILE A 201 -9.66 -6.46 -2.91
C ILE A 201 -8.36 -7.17 -3.28
N ASP A 202 -8.17 -7.32 -4.58
CA ASP A 202 -6.90 -7.70 -5.18
C ASP A 202 -6.42 -6.53 -6.06
N ILE A 203 -5.13 -6.19 -5.95
CA ILE A 203 -4.51 -5.14 -6.75
C ILE A 203 -3.41 -5.73 -7.63
N ILE A 204 -3.43 -5.33 -8.90
CA ILE A 204 -2.34 -5.58 -9.83
C ILE A 204 -1.74 -4.22 -10.16
N THR A 205 -0.52 -4.00 -9.70
CA THR A 205 0.21 -2.74 -9.90
C THR A 205 1.12 -2.84 -11.12
N SER A 206 1.55 -1.69 -11.65
CA SER A 206 2.51 -1.64 -12.77
C SER A 206 3.81 -2.37 -12.45
N GLU A 207 4.19 -2.50 -11.17
CA GLU A 207 5.42 -3.17 -10.72
C GLU A 207 5.19 -4.62 -10.29
N SER A 208 3.94 -5.09 -10.23
CA SER A 208 3.62 -6.44 -9.74
C SER A 208 4.29 -7.54 -10.58
N HIS A 209 4.49 -7.26 -11.87
CA HIS A 209 5.21 -8.14 -12.79
C HIS A 209 6.73 -8.19 -12.54
N ARG A 210 7.32 -7.34 -11.68
CA ARG A 210 8.77 -7.41 -11.37
C ARG A 210 9.08 -8.36 -10.23
N SER A 211 8.09 -8.74 -9.43
CA SER A 211 8.30 -9.68 -8.31
C SER A 211 8.34 -11.12 -8.83
N ASN A 212 9.54 -11.71 -8.92
CA ASN A 212 9.68 -13.12 -9.29
C ASN A 212 8.88 -14.02 -8.33
N PHE A 213 8.98 -13.79 -7.02
CA PHE A 213 8.22 -14.56 -6.02
C PHE A 213 6.70 -14.41 -6.19
N GLY A 214 6.21 -13.20 -6.51
CA GLY A 214 4.79 -12.95 -6.77
C GLY A 214 4.28 -13.73 -7.98
N GLN A 215 5.03 -13.70 -9.09
CA GLN A 215 4.68 -14.43 -10.31
C GLN A 215 4.66 -15.95 -10.09
N LEU A 216 5.68 -16.49 -9.44
CA LEU A 216 5.77 -17.92 -9.11
C LEU A 216 4.56 -18.37 -8.28
N ARG A 217 4.18 -17.57 -7.27
CA ARG A 217 3.01 -17.85 -6.44
C ARG A 217 1.71 -17.81 -7.24
N LEU A 218 1.55 -16.88 -8.18
CA LEU A 218 0.35 -16.78 -9.03
C LEU A 218 0.22 -18.00 -9.96
N LEU A 219 1.31 -18.39 -10.63
CA LEU A 219 1.29 -19.59 -11.48
C LEU A 219 1.09 -20.87 -10.65
N SER A 220 1.71 -20.95 -9.46
CA SER A 220 1.47 -22.05 -8.53
C SER A 220 0.00 -22.12 -8.10
N LYS A 221 -0.61 -20.97 -7.77
CA LYS A 221 -2.03 -20.88 -7.43
C LYS A 221 -2.90 -21.37 -8.59
N ALA A 222 -2.60 -20.96 -9.82
CA ALA A 222 -3.32 -21.41 -11.02
C ALA A 222 -3.28 -22.93 -11.20
N ASN A 223 -2.17 -23.56 -10.85
CA ASN A 223 -2.05 -25.01 -10.82
C ASN A 223 -2.93 -25.64 -9.73
N PHE A 224 -2.83 -25.17 -8.48
CA PHE A 224 -3.59 -25.72 -7.37
C PHE A 224 -5.11 -25.56 -7.53
N GLU A 225 -5.54 -24.47 -8.17
CA GLU A 225 -6.95 -24.17 -8.43
C GLU A 225 -7.42 -24.66 -9.81
N ASN A 226 -6.58 -25.42 -10.54
CA ASN A 226 -6.89 -26.05 -11.83
C ASN A 226 -7.37 -25.11 -12.95
N PHE A 227 -6.87 -23.87 -12.99
CA PHE A 227 -7.19 -22.91 -14.05
C PHE A 227 -5.98 -22.50 -14.91
N LYS A 228 -4.82 -23.17 -14.78
CA LYS A 228 -3.62 -22.91 -15.61
C LYS A 228 -3.92 -23.01 -17.12
N SER A 229 -4.79 -23.93 -17.54
CA SER A 229 -5.20 -24.05 -18.96
C SER A 229 -5.83 -22.77 -19.50
N ASP A 230 -6.65 -22.11 -18.69
CA ASP A 230 -7.34 -20.88 -19.07
C ASP A 230 -6.34 -19.73 -19.20
N VAL A 231 -5.33 -19.68 -18.32
CA VAL A 231 -4.21 -18.73 -18.42
C VAL A 231 -3.44 -18.92 -19.73
N ILE A 232 -3.12 -20.17 -20.10
CA ILE A 232 -2.45 -20.47 -21.37
C ILE A 232 -3.31 -20.05 -22.56
N GLN A 233 -4.61 -20.33 -22.51
CA GLN A 233 -5.54 -19.93 -23.56
C GLN A 233 -5.58 -18.42 -23.75
N LEU A 234 -5.56 -17.65 -22.65
CA LEU A 234 -5.47 -16.19 -22.71
C LEU A 234 -4.14 -15.71 -23.30
N LEU A 235 -3.02 -16.33 -22.94
CA LEU A 235 -1.72 -16.00 -23.51
C LEU A 235 -1.63 -16.31 -25.01
N LYS A 236 -2.29 -17.39 -25.46
CA LYS A 236 -2.38 -17.74 -26.88
C LYS A 236 -3.11 -16.69 -27.74
N ILE A 237 -3.94 -15.85 -27.13
CA ILE A 237 -4.55 -14.70 -27.85
C ILE A 237 -3.46 -13.68 -28.23
N MET A 238 -2.39 -13.57 -27.45
CA MET A 238 -1.27 -12.67 -27.73
C MET A 238 -0.20 -13.32 -28.61
N ASP A 239 0.09 -14.60 -28.39
CA ASP A 239 1.05 -15.38 -29.16
C ASP A 239 0.61 -16.85 -29.25
N GLU A 240 0.15 -17.26 -30.42
CA GLU A 240 -0.40 -18.60 -30.68
C GLU A 240 0.61 -19.74 -30.47
N ASP A 241 1.91 -19.44 -30.54
CA ASP A 241 2.99 -20.43 -30.41
C ASP A 241 3.36 -20.74 -28.94
N ILE A 242 2.75 -20.06 -27.95
CA ILE A 242 2.89 -20.40 -26.53
C ILE A 242 2.17 -21.72 -26.26
N GLU A 243 2.89 -22.76 -25.84
CA GLU A 243 2.33 -24.08 -25.55
C GLU A 243 2.01 -24.27 -24.08
N ASP A 244 2.93 -23.86 -23.19
CA ASP A 244 2.78 -24.04 -21.75
C ASP A 244 3.64 -23.06 -20.92
N LEU A 245 3.37 -22.99 -19.61
CA LEU A 245 4.16 -22.29 -18.61
C LEU A 245 4.64 -23.23 -17.49
N GLU A 246 5.94 -23.24 -17.21
CA GLU A 246 6.52 -24.09 -16.17
C GLU A 246 7.29 -23.29 -15.13
N ILE A 247 7.31 -23.78 -13.88
CA ILE A 247 8.18 -23.26 -12.84
C ILE A 247 9.40 -24.17 -12.76
N LEU A 248 10.54 -23.66 -13.19
CA LEU A 248 11.78 -24.44 -13.25
C LEU A 248 12.92 -23.74 -12.51
N ILE A 249 13.86 -24.54 -12.02
CA ILE A 249 15.15 -24.07 -11.51
C ILE A 249 16.18 -24.43 -12.58
N ASN A 250 17.00 -23.45 -12.98
CA ASN A 250 18.01 -23.70 -14.00
C ASN A 250 19.17 -24.53 -13.42
N PRO A 251 19.40 -25.77 -13.89
CA PRO A 251 20.44 -26.65 -13.35
C PRO A 251 21.86 -26.17 -13.70
N GLN A 252 22.01 -25.27 -14.68
CA GLN A 252 23.32 -24.74 -15.10
C GLN A 252 23.77 -23.53 -14.29
N THR A 253 22.88 -22.96 -13.46
CA THR A 253 23.20 -21.81 -12.63
C THR A 253 23.46 -22.22 -11.19
N VAL A 254 24.40 -21.55 -10.51
CA VAL A 254 24.66 -21.74 -9.08
C VAL A 254 23.47 -21.29 -8.21
N SER A 255 22.56 -20.47 -8.76
CA SER A 255 21.37 -20.00 -8.04
C SER A 255 20.26 -21.06 -8.02
N ASN A 256 19.82 -21.45 -6.83
CA ASN A 256 18.61 -22.27 -6.63
C ASN A 256 17.30 -21.46 -6.77
N GLN A 257 17.29 -20.45 -7.63
CA GLN A 257 16.12 -19.59 -7.82
C GLN A 257 15.22 -20.20 -8.89
N ALA A 258 13.98 -20.51 -8.51
CA ALA A 258 12.94 -20.86 -9.46
C ALA A 258 12.57 -19.63 -10.31
N SER A 259 12.20 -19.87 -11.56
CA SER A 259 11.70 -18.87 -12.49
C SER A 259 10.59 -19.49 -13.34
N ILE A 260 9.74 -18.63 -13.91
CA ILE A 260 8.77 -19.08 -14.90
C ILE A 260 9.50 -19.26 -16.24
N TYR A 261 9.17 -20.34 -16.94
CA TYR A 261 9.60 -20.61 -18.29
C TYR A 261 8.39 -20.76 -19.20
N ILE A 262 8.50 -20.22 -20.41
CA ILE A 262 7.51 -20.40 -21.48
C ILE A 262 7.99 -21.55 -22.36
N GLN A 263 7.15 -22.57 -22.52
CA GLN A 263 7.29 -23.56 -23.57
C GLN A 263 6.71 -22.97 -24.85
N HIS A 264 7.55 -22.76 -25.86
CA HIS A 264 7.19 -22.08 -27.09
C HIS A 264 7.50 -22.95 -28.31
N LYS A 265 6.52 -23.14 -29.19
CA LYS A 265 6.61 -24.07 -30.33
C LYS A 265 7.82 -23.83 -31.24
N LYS A 266 8.16 -22.56 -31.50
CA LYS A 266 9.28 -22.17 -32.39
C LYS A 266 10.60 -21.94 -31.68
N LEU A 267 10.56 -21.58 -30.39
CA LEU A 267 11.73 -21.08 -29.66
C LEU A 267 12.15 -22.05 -28.53
N SER A 268 11.46 -23.18 -28.43
CA SER A 268 11.63 -24.17 -27.37
C SER A 268 11.37 -23.53 -26.00
N LEU A 269 12.24 -23.77 -25.01
CA LEU A 269 12.04 -23.33 -23.64
C LEU A 269 12.72 -21.98 -23.39
N LEU A 270 11.93 -20.97 -23.05
CA LEU A 270 12.39 -19.60 -22.81
C LEU A 270 12.20 -19.19 -21.36
N SER A 271 13.19 -18.51 -20.78
CA SER A 271 13.04 -17.94 -19.43
C SER A 271 12.17 -16.69 -19.49
N PHE A 272 11.12 -16.64 -18.66
CA PHE A 272 10.30 -15.46 -18.43
C PHE A 272 11.06 -14.49 -17.52
N ARG A 273 12.07 -13.82 -18.06
CA ARG A 273 12.73 -12.70 -17.36
C ARG A 273 12.11 -11.40 -17.82
N THR A 274 11.33 -10.78 -16.94
CA THR A 274 11.10 -9.34 -17.00
C THR A 274 12.45 -8.69 -16.69
N GLY A 275 13.01 -7.92 -17.62
CA GLY A 275 14.34 -7.31 -17.49
C GLY A 275 14.53 -6.44 -16.24
N PRO A 276 15.77 -6.00 -15.95
CA PRO A 276 16.06 -5.09 -14.85
C PRO A 276 15.33 -3.74 -14.96
#